data_AF-A0A9E3LKL8-F1
#
_entry.id   AF-A0A9E3LKL8-F1
#
_cell.length_a   1.000
_cell.length_b   1.000
_cell.length_c   1.000
_cell.angle_alpha   90.00
_cell.angle_beta   90.00
_cell.angle_gamma   90.00
#
_symmetry.space_group_name_H-M   'P 1'
#
loop_
_entity.id
_entity.type
_entity.pdbx_description
1 polymer ?
#
loop_
_entity_poly.entity_id
_entity_poly.type
_entity_poly.pdbx_seq_one_letter_code
_entity_poly.pdbx_strand_id
1 'polypeptide(L)'
;MDRPSLPSAAVTLTAAAGVLHVSAAAAHLDGSLLLSLAFVALAVAQLATVATVRRWPGATAEVVVFANLAAVGAWAVSRTVGLPLVGTGVEPLGIAGLATVALELAAVAVVVLGPRLVAASSKLASAAVVASLAAVAVAAPATGHAHDDAHGHAAVDADHAAAEDVAVVQLGPGDFEGDTDLGEPANADTMKALMTGAVQPIVITSDGRLLGAGAHDPHDTGLADAVEERRRELATTGDDGHPHPAGTVPHDD
;
A
#
# COMPACT_ATOMS: atom_id res chain seq x y z
N MET A 1 41.09 -18.12 22.64
CA MET A 1 39.87 -17.48 22.10
C MET A 1 38.94 -17.28 23.28
N ASP A 2 38.75 -16.03 23.70
CA ASP A 2 37.83 -15.72 24.79
C ASP A 2 36.42 -16.10 24.37
N ARG A 3 35.71 -16.85 25.22
CA ARG A 3 34.32 -17.23 24.93
C ARG A 3 33.52 -15.93 24.81
N PRO A 4 32.77 -15.71 23.71
CA PRO A 4 31.88 -14.57 23.64
C PRO A 4 30.95 -14.65 24.84
N SER A 5 30.99 -13.62 25.68
CA SER A 5 30.08 -13.53 26.81
C SER A 5 28.67 -13.46 26.23
N LEU A 6 27.72 -14.18 26.84
CA LEU A 6 26.28 -14.15 26.50
C LEU A 6 25.70 -12.76 26.18
N PRO A 7 26.16 -11.65 26.81
CA PRO A 7 25.75 -10.30 26.43
C PRO A 7 25.99 -9.94 24.96
N SER A 8 27.05 -10.43 24.32
CA SER A 8 27.42 -9.99 22.96
C SER A 8 26.42 -10.39 21.89
N ALA A 9 25.88 -11.61 21.95
CA ALA A 9 24.91 -12.09 20.97
C ALA A 9 23.55 -11.37 21.11
N ALA A 10 23.06 -11.22 22.34
CA ALA A 10 21.82 -10.47 22.61
C ALA A 10 21.95 -8.99 22.21
N VAL A 11 23.11 -8.39 22.44
CA VAL A 11 23.43 -7.02 21.99
C VAL A 11 23.41 -6.92 20.46
N THR A 12 24.00 -7.87 19.74
CA THR A 12 23.99 -7.87 18.27
C THR A 12 22.57 -8.02 17.72
N LEU A 13 21.77 -8.92 18.28
CA LEU A 13 20.37 -9.12 17.90
C LEU A 13 19.53 -7.86 18.15
N THR A 14 19.71 -7.23 19.30
CA THR A 14 19.04 -5.96 19.66
C THR A 14 19.46 -4.83 18.71
N ALA A 15 20.74 -4.74 18.33
CA ALA A 15 21.20 -3.77 17.33
C ALA A 15 20.57 -4.02 15.96
N ALA A 16 20.48 -5.28 15.53
CA ALA A 16 19.88 -5.64 14.24
C ALA A 16 18.38 -5.29 14.19
N ALA A 17 17.63 -5.57 15.26
CA ALA A 17 16.25 -5.11 15.39
C ALA A 17 16.15 -3.58 15.28
N GLY A 18 17.06 -2.84 15.93
CA GLY A 18 17.07 -1.38 15.89
C GLY A 18 17.28 -0.83 14.48
N VAL A 19 18.15 -1.47 13.70
CA VAL A 19 18.36 -1.13 12.28
C VAL A 19 17.10 -1.41 11.44
N LEU A 20 16.40 -2.53 11.68
CA LEU A 20 15.15 -2.81 10.98
C LEU A 20 14.04 -1.80 11.31
N HIS A 21 13.98 -1.30 12.56
CA HIS A 21 13.07 -0.20 12.91
C HIS A 21 13.37 1.09 12.13
N VAL A 22 14.65 1.42 11.88
CA VAL A 22 15.01 2.57 11.01
C VAL A 22 14.50 2.35 9.57
N SER A 23 14.67 1.14 9.03
CA SER A 23 14.15 0.79 7.71
C SER A 23 12.62 0.89 7.65
N ALA A 24 11.92 0.39 8.68
CA ALA A 24 10.47 0.50 8.79
C ALA A 24 9.99 1.96 8.91
N ALA A 25 10.76 2.83 9.58
CA ALA A 25 10.44 4.25 9.67
C ALA A 25 10.42 4.91 8.28
N ALA A 26 11.39 4.60 7.43
CA ALA A 26 11.46 5.13 6.07
C ALA A 26 10.24 4.72 5.23
N ALA A 27 9.81 3.46 5.33
CA ALA A 27 8.64 2.95 4.61
C ALA A 27 7.31 3.61 5.03
N HIS A 28 7.27 4.27 6.19
CA HIS A 28 6.07 4.95 6.69
C HIS A 28 6.11 6.47 6.55
N LEU A 29 7.18 7.04 5.97
CA LEU A 29 7.29 8.51 5.82
C LEU A 29 6.15 9.09 4.98
N ASP A 30 5.75 8.39 3.91
CA ASP A 30 4.73 8.88 2.98
C ASP A 30 3.30 8.64 3.48
N GLY A 31 3.10 7.67 4.38
CA GLY A 31 1.77 7.29 4.89
C GLY A 31 1.40 7.87 6.25
N SER A 32 2.36 8.01 7.16
CA SER A 32 2.13 8.54 8.52
C SER A 32 3.44 8.97 9.18
N LEU A 33 3.66 10.30 9.23
CA LEU A 33 4.83 10.88 9.91
C LEU A 33 4.92 10.43 11.37
N LEU A 34 3.79 10.34 12.08
CA LEU A 34 3.78 9.96 13.48
C LEU A 34 4.22 8.50 13.69
N LEU A 35 3.82 7.60 12.79
CA LEU A 35 4.25 6.21 12.81
C LEU A 35 5.74 6.09 12.47
N SER A 36 6.22 6.85 11.48
CA SER A 36 7.65 6.94 11.16
C SER A 36 8.47 7.39 12.39
N LEU A 37 8.05 8.44 13.09
CA LEU A 37 8.70 8.91 14.31
C LEU A 37 8.69 7.88 15.43
N ALA A 38 7.61 7.11 15.59
CA ALA A 38 7.54 6.04 16.58
C ALA A 38 8.57 4.92 16.30
N PHE A 39 8.74 4.53 15.04
CA PHE A 39 9.79 3.58 14.63
C PHE A 39 11.20 4.13 14.87
N VAL A 40 11.47 5.40 14.56
CA VAL A 40 12.75 6.06 14.90
C VAL A 40 13.00 6.03 16.41
N ALA A 41 11.99 6.31 17.22
CA ALA A 41 12.11 6.27 18.68
C ALA A 41 12.45 4.86 19.19
N LEU A 42 11.81 3.81 18.65
CA LEU A 42 12.14 2.42 18.96
C LEU A 42 13.58 2.06 18.56
N ALA A 43 14.02 2.46 17.36
CA ALA A 43 15.38 2.25 16.89
C ALA A 43 16.40 2.90 17.84
N VAL A 44 16.19 4.18 18.20
CA VAL A 44 17.06 4.90 19.14
C VAL A 44 17.08 4.23 20.51
N ALA A 45 15.93 3.80 21.03
CA ALA A 45 15.85 3.11 22.33
C ALA A 45 16.61 1.78 22.33
N GLN A 46 16.55 1.01 21.25
CA GLN A 46 17.29 -0.25 21.12
C GLN A 46 18.80 -0.01 20.99
N LEU A 47 19.23 0.98 20.20
CA LEU A 47 20.65 1.34 20.09
C LEU A 47 21.20 1.92 21.41
N ALA A 48 20.40 2.71 22.14
CA ALA A 48 20.74 3.18 23.47
C ALA A 48 20.87 2.02 24.46
N THR A 49 20.00 1.00 24.37
CA THR A 49 20.11 -0.23 25.16
C THR A 49 21.44 -0.93 24.89
N VAL A 50 21.85 -1.05 23.63
CA VAL A 50 23.15 -1.61 23.25
C VAL A 50 24.31 -0.82 23.85
N ALA A 51 24.27 0.51 23.78
CA ALA A 51 25.31 1.38 24.36
C ALA A 51 25.39 1.24 25.89
N THR A 52 24.23 1.24 26.57
CA THR A 52 24.10 1.02 28.01
C THR A 52 24.68 -0.32 28.43
N VAL A 53 24.36 -1.40 27.71
CA VAL A 53 24.85 -2.75 28.01
C VAL A 53 26.37 -2.84 27.91
N ARG A 54 26.95 -2.20 26.88
CA ARG A 54 28.41 -2.14 26.69
C ARG A 54 29.10 -1.30 27.76
N ARG A 55 28.44 -0.27 28.28
CA ARG A 55 29.02 0.64 29.28
C ARG A 55 28.96 0.07 30.71
N TRP A 56 27.93 -0.70 31.07
CA TRP A 56 27.70 -1.12 32.47
C TRP A 56 27.32 -2.60 32.65
N PRO A 57 28.24 -3.56 32.50
CA PRO A 57 27.91 -4.99 32.38
C PRO A 57 27.18 -5.66 33.56
N GLY A 58 26.97 -4.99 34.70
CA GLY A 58 26.41 -5.58 35.93
C GLY A 58 24.87 -5.60 36.05
N ALA A 59 24.12 -4.86 35.24
CA ALA A 59 22.66 -4.71 35.38
C ALA A 59 21.90 -4.82 34.03
N THR A 60 22.48 -5.49 33.05
CA THR A 60 22.19 -5.20 31.63
C THR A 60 21.34 -6.21 30.89
N ALA A 61 21.28 -7.44 31.39
CA ALA A 61 20.43 -8.49 30.84
C ALA A 61 18.94 -8.11 30.90
N GLU A 62 18.49 -7.57 32.03
CA GLU A 62 17.11 -7.18 32.25
C GLU A 62 16.69 -6.05 31.31
N VAL A 63 17.55 -5.03 31.13
CA VAL A 63 17.27 -3.91 30.21
C VAL A 63 17.06 -4.41 28.78
N VAL A 64 17.88 -5.35 28.31
CA VAL A 64 17.72 -5.97 26.98
C VAL A 64 16.37 -6.69 26.90
N VAL A 65 16.02 -7.49 27.91
CA VAL A 65 14.76 -8.23 27.93
C VAL A 65 13.56 -7.29 27.92
N PHE A 66 13.53 -6.29 28.82
CA PHE A 66 12.44 -5.34 28.91
C PHE A 66 12.30 -4.50 27.63
N ALA A 67 13.38 -4.00 27.06
CA ALA A 67 13.34 -3.19 25.84
C ALA A 67 12.79 -3.99 24.65
N ASN A 68 13.25 -5.23 24.44
CA ASN A 68 12.78 -6.08 23.35
C ASN A 68 11.33 -6.54 23.56
N LEU A 69 10.95 -6.94 24.78
CA LEU A 69 9.56 -7.32 25.07
C LEU A 69 8.58 -6.15 24.93
N ALA A 70 8.99 -4.93 25.28
CA ALA A 70 8.17 -3.74 25.08
C ALA A 70 7.93 -3.47 23.58
N ALA A 71 8.95 -3.62 22.74
CA ALA A 71 8.82 -3.48 21.29
C ALA A 71 7.92 -4.56 20.67
N VAL A 72 8.10 -5.83 21.04
CA VAL A 72 7.22 -6.94 20.64
C VAL A 72 5.78 -6.69 21.10
N GLY A 73 5.59 -6.20 22.33
CA GLY A 73 4.28 -5.83 22.86
C GLY A 73 3.61 -4.73 22.04
N ALA A 74 4.36 -3.67 21.70
CA ALA A 74 3.86 -2.59 20.86
C ALA A 74 3.46 -3.10 19.45
N TRP A 75 4.26 -3.98 18.86
CA TRP A 75 3.90 -4.66 17.61
C TRP A 75 2.64 -5.50 17.74
N ALA A 76 2.52 -6.34 18.78
CA ALA A 76 1.34 -7.18 18.98
C ALA A 76 0.07 -6.35 19.15
N VAL A 77 0.15 -5.22 19.86
CA VAL A 77 -0.97 -4.26 19.99
C VAL A 77 -1.33 -3.65 18.64
N SER A 78 -0.35 -3.24 17.82
CA SER A 78 -0.62 -2.68 16.48
C SER A 78 -1.35 -3.67 15.55
N ARG A 79 -1.11 -4.98 15.71
CA ARG A 79 -1.75 -6.05 14.93
C ARG A 79 -3.10 -6.54 15.45
N THR A 80 -3.48 -6.20 16.68
CA THR A 80 -4.70 -6.74 17.30
C THR A 80 -5.79 -5.69 17.44
N VAL A 81 -5.43 -4.52 17.97
CA VAL A 81 -6.39 -3.44 18.27
C VAL A 81 -5.98 -2.11 17.61
N GLY A 82 -4.85 -2.08 16.92
CA GLY A 82 -4.25 -0.85 16.40
C GLY A 82 -3.56 -0.04 17.48
N LEU A 83 -2.85 1.02 17.08
CA LEU A 83 -2.18 1.93 18.01
C LEU A 83 -3.00 3.22 18.13
N PRO A 84 -3.70 3.47 19.25
CA PRO A 84 -4.72 4.52 19.35
C PRO A 84 -4.19 5.94 19.09
N LEU A 85 -2.88 6.16 19.24
CA LEU A 85 -2.23 7.45 18.99
C LEU A 85 -1.57 7.54 17.62
N VAL A 86 -1.38 6.42 16.91
CA VAL A 86 -0.44 6.32 15.78
C VAL A 86 -1.11 5.86 14.47
N GLY A 87 -2.34 5.33 14.56
CA GLY A 87 -3.17 4.95 13.42
C GLY A 87 -4.54 4.41 13.86
N THR A 88 -5.53 4.43 12.96
CA THR A 88 -6.93 4.06 13.27
C THR A 88 -7.30 2.62 12.95
N GLY A 89 -6.34 1.78 12.53
CA GLY A 89 -6.62 0.42 12.06
C GLY A 89 -5.59 -0.62 12.49
N VAL A 90 -6.00 -1.88 12.38
CA VAL A 90 -5.13 -3.05 12.49
C VAL A 90 -4.19 -3.08 11.30
N GLU A 91 -2.88 -3.12 11.56
CA GLU A 91 -1.87 -3.10 10.52
C GLU A 91 -1.70 -4.53 9.92
N PRO A 92 -1.61 -4.72 8.60
CA PRO A 92 -1.44 -6.04 7.96
C PRO A 92 -0.04 -6.63 8.15
N LEU A 93 0.05 -7.92 8.50
CA LEU A 93 1.33 -8.58 8.79
C LEU A 93 2.33 -8.47 7.62
N GLY A 94 3.38 -7.69 7.82
CA GLY A 94 4.49 -7.56 6.88
C GLY A 94 5.68 -8.46 7.26
N ILE A 95 6.40 -8.95 6.25
CA ILE A 95 7.61 -9.79 6.44
C ILE A 95 8.66 -9.04 7.28
N ALA A 96 8.87 -7.75 7.02
CA ALA A 96 9.81 -6.93 7.77
C ALA A 96 9.46 -6.83 9.28
N GLY A 97 8.16 -6.70 9.60
CA GLY A 97 7.68 -6.69 10.99
C GLY A 97 7.93 -8.03 11.68
N LEU A 98 7.64 -9.15 11.01
CA LEU A 98 7.90 -10.49 11.55
C LEU A 98 9.40 -10.74 11.78
N ALA A 99 10.25 -10.33 10.84
CA ALA A 99 11.71 -10.45 10.98
C ALA A 99 12.23 -9.66 12.18
N THR A 100 11.72 -8.44 12.38
CA THR A 100 12.07 -7.59 13.53
C THR A 100 11.68 -8.25 14.85
N VAL A 101 10.42 -8.72 14.98
CA VAL A 101 9.94 -9.42 16.18
C VAL A 101 10.73 -10.71 16.44
N ALA A 102 11.09 -11.46 15.40
CA ALA A 102 11.88 -12.67 15.54
C ALA A 102 13.28 -12.36 16.13
N LEU A 103 13.93 -11.27 15.71
CA LEU A 103 15.21 -10.82 16.28
C LEU A 103 15.06 -10.40 17.75
N GLU A 104 14.01 -9.66 18.08
CA GLU A 104 13.72 -9.20 19.44
C GLU A 104 13.48 -10.38 20.39
N LEU A 105 12.66 -11.35 19.98
CA LEU A 105 12.41 -12.58 20.74
C LEU A 105 13.67 -13.46 20.85
N ALA A 106 14.49 -13.53 19.80
CA ALA A 106 15.77 -14.22 19.86
C ALA A 106 16.72 -13.57 20.87
N ALA A 107 16.78 -12.23 20.93
CA ALA A 107 17.58 -11.51 21.91
C ALA A 107 17.13 -11.86 23.34
N VAL A 108 15.81 -11.84 23.60
CA VAL A 108 15.22 -12.23 24.88
C VAL A 108 15.58 -13.68 25.23
N ALA A 109 15.42 -14.61 24.28
CA ALA A 109 15.72 -16.03 24.49
C ALA A 109 17.20 -16.25 24.81
N VAL A 110 18.13 -15.57 24.13
CA VAL A 110 19.57 -15.64 24.41
C VAL A 110 19.87 -15.19 25.84
N VAL A 111 19.21 -14.14 26.33
CA VAL A 111 19.43 -13.66 27.70
C VAL A 111 18.84 -14.62 28.74
N VAL A 112 17.59 -15.05 28.55
CA VAL A 112 16.84 -15.85 29.54
C VAL A 112 17.31 -17.31 29.58
N LEU A 113 17.54 -17.91 28.41
CA LEU A 113 17.93 -19.33 28.28
C LEU A 113 19.44 -19.51 28.16
N GLY A 114 20.17 -18.47 27.80
CA GLY A 114 21.62 -18.50 27.57
C GLY A 114 22.43 -19.19 28.67
N PRO A 115 22.24 -18.86 29.95
CA PRO A 115 22.98 -19.52 31.03
C PRO A 115 22.79 -21.05 31.05
N ARG A 116 21.61 -21.54 30.62
CA ARG A 116 21.29 -22.98 30.52
C ARG A 116 21.83 -23.60 29.23
N LEU A 117 21.85 -22.85 28.12
CA LEU A 117 22.26 -23.33 26.79
C LEU A 117 23.78 -23.26 26.54
N VAL A 118 24.49 -22.35 27.20
CA VAL A 118 25.97 -22.25 27.12
C VAL A 118 26.65 -23.43 27.80
N ALA A 119 25.97 -24.10 28.73
CA ALA A 119 26.38 -25.42 29.21
C ALA A 119 26.27 -26.51 28.12
N ALA A 120 25.54 -26.26 27.02
CA ALA A 120 25.16 -27.28 26.05
C ALA A 120 25.82 -27.15 24.65
N SER A 121 26.10 -25.97 24.05
CA SER A 121 26.96 -25.89 22.84
C SER A 121 27.35 -24.47 22.40
N SER A 122 28.55 -24.33 21.81
CA SER A 122 29.04 -23.10 21.15
C SER A 122 28.47 -22.86 19.74
N LYS A 123 27.85 -23.87 19.11
CA LYS A 123 27.37 -23.81 17.72
C LYS A 123 26.14 -22.93 17.53
N LEU A 124 25.32 -22.79 18.58
CA LEU A 124 24.09 -22.00 18.56
C LEU A 124 24.35 -20.50 18.39
N ALA A 125 25.45 -19.97 18.95
CA ALA A 125 25.80 -18.56 18.84
C ALA A 125 26.14 -18.18 17.39
N SER A 126 26.89 -19.02 16.67
CA SER A 126 27.22 -18.78 15.26
C SER A 126 25.99 -18.85 14.37
N ALA A 127 25.08 -19.80 14.61
CA ALA A 127 23.83 -19.92 13.86
C ALA A 127 22.94 -18.68 14.05
N ALA A 128 22.84 -18.15 15.27
CA ALA A 128 22.07 -16.93 15.55
C ALA A 128 22.63 -15.71 14.80
N VAL A 129 23.96 -15.54 14.77
CA VAL A 129 24.60 -14.45 14.01
C VAL A 129 24.34 -14.57 12.51
N VAL A 130 24.48 -15.77 11.94
CA VAL A 130 24.22 -16.01 10.51
C VAL A 130 22.74 -15.77 10.18
N ALA A 131 21.82 -16.25 11.02
CA ALA A 131 20.38 -16.02 10.86
C ALA A 131 20.03 -14.52 10.95
N SER A 132 20.70 -13.78 11.83
CA SER A 132 20.51 -12.32 11.96
C SER A 132 20.95 -11.58 10.71
N LEU A 133 22.13 -11.93 10.18
CA LEU A 133 22.66 -11.34 8.94
C LEU A 133 21.76 -11.68 7.75
N ALA A 134 21.27 -12.91 7.66
CA ALA A 134 20.33 -13.32 6.62
C ALA A 134 19.01 -12.54 6.72
N ALA A 135 18.45 -12.36 7.92
CA ALA A 135 17.24 -11.58 8.13
C ALA A 135 17.40 -10.11 7.70
N VAL A 136 18.53 -9.49 8.07
CA VAL A 136 18.86 -8.11 7.64
C VAL A 136 19.01 -8.04 6.11
N ALA A 137 19.71 -9.01 5.51
CA ALA A 137 19.91 -9.06 4.06
C ALA A 137 18.60 -9.25 3.27
N VAL A 138 17.65 -10.03 3.79
CA VAL A 138 16.32 -10.23 3.17
C VAL A 138 15.42 -9.00 3.34
N ALA A 139 15.55 -8.27 4.44
CA ALA A 139 14.75 -7.06 4.68
C ALA A 139 15.27 -5.84 3.91
N ALA A 140 16.58 -5.76 3.64
CA ALA A 140 17.22 -4.63 2.95
C ALA A 140 16.69 -4.28 1.53
N PRO A 141 16.38 -5.25 0.63
CA PRO A 141 15.90 -4.92 -0.71
C PRO A 141 14.44 -4.43 -0.77
N ALA A 142 13.65 -4.54 0.31
CA ALA A 142 12.25 -4.13 0.30
C ALA A 142 12.05 -2.60 0.29
N THR A 143 13.07 -1.81 0.60
CA THR A 143 12.99 -0.33 0.61
C THR A 143 13.35 0.33 -0.72
N GLY A 144 13.74 -0.44 -1.74
CA GLY A 144 14.35 0.11 -2.96
C GLY A 144 13.48 0.15 -4.21
N HIS A 145 12.68 -0.89 -4.48
CA HIS A 145 12.13 -1.11 -5.83
C HIS A 145 10.67 -1.60 -5.81
N ALA A 146 9.77 -0.85 -5.17
CA ALA A 146 8.37 -0.85 -5.60
C ALA A 146 8.25 0.21 -6.68
N HIS A 147 8.73 -0.11 -7.89
CA HIS A 147 8.18 0.55 -9.06
C HIS A 147 6.79 -0.07 -9.24
N ASP A 148 5.75 0.75 -9.20
CA ASP A 148 4.47 0.45 -9.83
C ASP A 148 4.70 0.30 -11.34
N ASP A 149 5.39 -0.77 -11.76
CA ASP A 149 5.55 -1.15 -13.16
C ASP A 149 4.37 -2.00 -13.64
N ALA A 150 3.22 -1.94 -12.95
CA ALA A 150 1.98 -2.52 -13.44
C ALA A 150 1.29 -1.66 -14.52
N HIS A 151 1.92 -0.56 -14.96
CA HIS A 151 1.58 0.08 -16.22
C HIS A 151 2.53 -0.42 -17.30
N GLY A 152 2.19 -1.57 -17.88
CA GLY A 152 2.69 -1.99 -19.18
C GLY A 152 2.26 -0.98 -20.24
N HIS A 153 2.95 0.15 -20.32
CA HIS A 153 2.97 0.95 -21.53
C HIS A 153 3.79 0.15 -22.53
N ALA A 154 3.09 -0.63 -23.37
CA ALA A 154 3.64 -1.06 -24.63
C ALA A 154 4.22 0.20 -25.30
N ALA A 155 5.55 0.26 -25.41
CA ALA A 155 6.22 1.29 -26.17
C ALA A 155 5.79 1.12 -27.62
N VAL A 156 4.71 1.81 -27.99
CA VAL A 156 4.38 2.06 -29.38
C VAL A 156 5.39 3.11 -29.82
N ASP A 157 6.47 2.65 -30.45
CA ASP A 157 7.41 3.48 -31.19
C ASP A 157 6.63 4.24 -32.27
N ALA A 158 6.15 5.42 -31.94
CA ALA A 158 5.52 6.35 -32.87
C ALA A 158 6.59 7.30 -33.43
N ASP A 159 7.42 6.75 -34.31
CA ASP A 159 8.08 7.53 -35.35
C ASP A 159 7.00 7.91 -36.39
N HIS A 160 6.13 8.87 -36.07
CA HIS A 160 5.15 9.43 -37.02
C HIS A 160 5.17 10.95 -36.97
N ALA A 161 5.86 11.51 -37.96
CA ALA A 161 5.79 12.90 -38.35
C ALA A 161 4.35 13.32 -38.68
N ALA A 162 3.97 14.51 -38.21
CA ALA A 162 2.95 15.40 -38.76
C ALA A 162 1.84 14.73 -39.60
N ALA A 163 0.85 14.16 -38.93
CA ALA A 163 -0.46 13.91 -39.53
C ALA A 163 -1.54 14.37 -38.54
N GLU A 164 -2.58 14.97 -39.10
CA GLU A 164 -3.62 15.72 -38.40
C GLU A 164 -4.34 14.94 -37.29
N ASP A 165 -4.75 15.74 -36.31
CA ASP A 165 -5.38 15.43 -35.04
C ASP A 165 -6.68 14.60 -35.20
N VAL A 166 -6.54 13.27 -35.14
CA VAL A 166 -7.67 12.33 -34.97
C VAL A 166 -7.31 11.42 -33.80
N ALA A 167 -7.86 11.73 -32.63
CA ALA A 167 -7.80 10.85 -31.47
C ALA A 167 -8.63 9.58 -31.73
N VAL A 168 -8.01 8.57 -32.35
CA VAL A 168 -8.56 7.22 -32.40
C VAL A 168 -8.41 6.64 -31.00
N VAL A 169 -9.50 6.61 -30.24
CA VAL A 169 -9.58 5.80 -29.02
C VAL A 169 -9.50 4.35 -29.46
N GLN A 170 -8.31 3.77 -29.34
CA GLN A 170 -8.07 2.36 -29.66
C GLN A 170 -8.69 1.50 -28.57
N LEU A 171 -9.97 1.15 -28.74
CA LEU A 171 -10.60 0.05 -28.01
C LEU A 171 -9.79 -1.21 -28.33
N GLY A 172 -9.17 -1.80 -27.32
CA GLY A 172 -8.27 -2.95 -27.50
C GLY A 172 -8.95 -4.09 -28.28
N PRO A 173 -8.18 -4.95 -28.96
CA PRO A 173 -8.73 -6.10 -29.68
C PRO A 173 -9.29 -7.10 -28.67
N GLY A 174 -10.57 -6.95 -28.36
CA GLY A 174 -11.32 -8.00 -27.68
C GLY A 174 -11.63 -9.08 -28.70
N ASP A 175 -11.32 -10.33 -28.35
CA ASP A 175 -11.68 -11.52 -29.10
C ASP A 175 -13.21 -11.72 -29.08
N PHE A 176 -13.93 -10.87 -29.80
CA PHE A 176 -15.38 -11.00 -29.99
C PHE A 176 -15.62 -11.76 -31.30
N GLU A 177 -15.54 -13.09 -31.23
CA GLU A 177 -16.20 -13.96 -32.22
C GLU A 177 -17.71 -13.89 -31.99
N GLY A 178 -18.33 -12.80 -32.43
CA GLY A 178 -19.77 -12.60 -32.31
C GLY A 178 -20.20 -11.42 -33.14
N ASP A 179 -21.14 -11.65 -34.04
CA ASP A 179 -21.76 -10.69 -34.96
C ASP A 179 -22.41 -9.53 -34.18
N THR A 180 -21.59 -8.56 -33.77
CA THR A 180 -22.07 -7.31 -33.17
C THR A 180 -22.01 -6.22 -34.22
N ASP A 181 -23.18 -5.69 -34.53
CA ASP A 181 -23.41 -4.43 -35.21
C ASP A 181 -22.66 -3.33 -34.43
N LEU A 182 -21.39 -3.11 -34.79
CA LEU A 182 -20.55 -2.09 -34.18
C LEU A 182 -21.14 -0.75 -34.61
N GLY A 183 -21.89 -0.13 -33.70
CA GLY A 183 -22.37 1.24 -33.87
C GLY A 183 -21.24 2.17 -34.32
N GLU A 184 -21.58 3.11 -35.21
CA GLU A 184 -20.59 3.98 -35.85
C GLU A 184 -19.59 4.58 -34.85
N PRO A 185 -18.30 4.64 -35.20
CA PRO A 185 -17.28 5.20 -34.32
C PRO A 185 -17.67 6.61 -33.91
N ALA A 186 -17.61 6.89 -32.61
CA ALA A 186 -17.90 8.22 -32.09
C ALA A 186 -16.98 9.23 -32.78
N ASN A 187 -17.56 10.14 -33.56
CA ASN A 187 -16.82 11.23 -34.18
C ASN A 187 -16.22 12.11 -33.07
N ALA A 188 -14.93 12.45 -33.18
CA ALA A 188 -14.24 13.34 -32.24
C ALA A 188 -14.96 14.68 -32.03
N ASP A 189 -15.67 15.17 -33.05
CA ASP A 189 -16.50 16.40 -32.98
C ASP A 189 -17.62 16.32 -31.94
N THR A 190 -17.99 15.11 -31.53
CA THR A 190 -19.03 14.88 -30.52
C THR A 190 -18.49 14.71 -29.12
N MET A 191 -17.18 14.73 -28.87
CA MET A 191 -16.64 14.60 -27.52
C MET A 191 -16.66 15.93 -26.78
N LYS A 192 -17.32 15.98 -25.63
CA LYS A 192 -17.39 17.17 -24.76
C LYS A 192 -16.42 17.08 -23.59
N ALA A 193 -16.24 15.89 -23.02
CA ALA A 193 -15.30 15.67 -21.93
C ALA A 193 -14.82 14.21 -21.91
N LEU A 194 -13.56 14.02 -21.49
CA LEU A 194 -12.98 12.72 -21.22
C LEU A 194 -12.58 12.68 -19.74
N MET A 195 -13.14 11.75 -18.98
CA MET A 195 -12.76 11.50 -17.58
C MET A 195 -12.01 10.18 -17.51
N THR A 196 -10.71 10.25 -17.22
CA THR A 196 -9.88 9.07 -17.02
C THR A 196 -9.93 8.67 -15.54
N GLY A 197 -10.73 7.66 -15.21
CA GLY A 197 -10.64 7.00 -13.91
C GLY A 197 -9.46 6.03 -13.84
N ALA A 198 -9.11 5.58 -12.63
CA ALA A 198 -8.04 4.59 -12.42
C ALA A 198 -8.30 3.24 -13.10
N VAL A 199 -9.56 2.97 -13.49
CA VAL A 199 -9.97 1.67 -14.03
C VAL A 199 -10.43 1.78 -15.48
N GLN A 200 -11.20 2.81 -15.87
CA GLN A 200 -11.69 2.98 -17.24
C GLN A 200 -11.94 4.46 -17.60
N PRO A 201 -11.74 4.85 -18.87
CA PRO A 201 -12.15 6.16 -19.38
C PRO A 201 -13.67 6.22 -19.59
N ILE A 202 -14.27 7.33 -19.16
CA ILE A 202 -15.65 7.69 -19.48
C ILE A 202 -15.61 8.87 -20.44
N VAL A 203 -16.24 8.72 -21.61
CA VAL A 203 -16.43 9.79 -22.60
C VAL A 203 -17.82 10.37 -22.44
N ILE A 204 -17.91 11.68 -22.31
CA ILE A 204 -19.16 12.44 -22.36
C ILE A 204 -19.28 13.10 -23.72
N THR A 205 -20.33 12.79 -24.46
CA THR A 205 -20.58 13.38 -25.77
C THR A 205 -21.34 14.71 -25.69
N SER A 206 -21.33 15.51 -26.75
CA SER A 206 -21.94 16.83 -26.85
C SER A 206 -23.47 16.78 -26.83
N ASP A 207 -24.06 15.66 -27.25
CA ASP A 207 -25.48 15.34 -27.10
C ASP A 207 -25.84 14.77 -25.70
N GLY A 208 -24.85 14.67 -24.79
CA GLY A 208 -25.04 14.30 -23.39
C GLY A 208 -25.05 12.79 -23.11
N ARG A 209 -24.62 11.95 -24.06
CA ARG A 209 -24.46 10.51 -23.83
C ARG A 209 -23.15 10.22 -23.10
N LEU A 210 -23.13 9.10 -22.37
CA LEU A 210 -21.95 8.58 -21.69
C LEU A 210 -21.53 7.28 -22.39
N LEU A 211 -20.28 7.22 -22.84
CA LEU A 211 -19.69 6.03 -23.45
C LEU A 211 -18.53 5.58 -22.56
N GLY A 212 -18.64 4.40 -21.97
CA GLY A 212 -17.58 3.75 -21.21
C GLY A 212 -17.15 2.48 -21.94
N ALA A 213 -15.85 2.23 -22.01
CA ALA A 213 -15.32 1.01 -22.60
C ALA A 213 -14.51 0.22 -21.58
N GLY A 214 -15.02 -0.97 -21.28
CA GLY A 214 -14.26 -2.01 -20.60
C GLY A 214 -15.15 -3.19 -20.22
N ALA A 215 -14.51 -4.33 -20.01
CA ALA A 215 -15.18 -5.54 -19.57
C ALA A 215 -15.73 -5.31 -18.16
N HIS A 216 -17.05 -5.33 -18.01
CA HIS A 216 -17.70 -5.33 -16.72
C HIS A 216 -18.34 -6.67 -16.44
N ASP A 217 -18.14 -7.17 -15.22
CA ASP A 217 -19.14 -8.01 -14.58
C ASP A 217 -20.34 -7.09 -14.25
N PRO A 218 -21.55 -7.33 -14.79
CA PRO A 218 -22.70 -6.44 -14.64
C PRO A 218 -23.13 -6.21 -13.18
N HIS A 219 -22.55 -6.93 -12.22
CA HIS A 219 -22.83 -6.79 -10.80
C HIS A 219 -21.95 -5.79 -10.05
N ASP A 220 -20.87 -5.26 -10.65
CA ASP A 220 -19.76 -4.68 -9.86
C ASP A 220 -19.70 -3.14 -9.79
N THR A 221 -20.52 -2.41 -10.56
CA THR A 221 -20.38 -0.93 -10.63
C THR A 221 -21.47 -0.13 -9.94
N GLY A 222 -22.61 -0.74 -9.57
CA GLY A 222 -23.79 -0.01 -9.08
C GLY A 222 -24.30 1.07 -10.05
N LEU A 223 -23.72 1.16 -11.25
CA LEU A 223 -23.97 2.21 -12.24
C LEU A 223 -25.32 2.00 -12.90
N ALA A 224 -25.72 0.73 -13.09
CA ALA A 224 -27.07 0.38 -13.54
C ALA A 224 -28.13 0.90 -12.56
N ASP A 225 -27.93 0.70 -11.26
CA ASP A 225 -28.86 1.18 -10.24
C ASP A 225 -28.91 2.70 -10.18
N ALA A 226 -27.75 3.37 -10.28
CA ALA A 226 -27.65 4.84 -10.31
C ALA A 226 -28.29 5.47 -11.55
N VAL A 227 -28.15 4.84 -12.73
CA VAL A 227 -28.79 5.28 -13.97
C VAL A 227 -30.31 5.10 -13.88
N GLU A 228 -30.78 3.98 -13.33
CA GLU A 228 -32.21 3.73 -13.17
C GLU A 228 -32.85 4.66 -12.12
N GLU A 229 -32.12 5.01 -11.06
CA GLU A 229 -32.52 6.02 -10.08
C GLU A 229 -32.66 7.40 -10.73
N ARG A 230 -31.63 7.85 -11.49
CA ARG A 230 -31.67 9.13 -12.21
C ARG A 230 -32.80 9.19 -13.24
N ARG A 231 -33.09 8.07 -13.91
CA ARG A 231 -34.21 7.95 -14.85
C ARG A 231 -35.56 8.11 -14.16
N ARG A 232 -35.73 7.56 -12.95
CA ARG A 232 -36.95 7.77 -12.14
C ARG A 232 -37.09 9.24 -11.71
N GLU A 233 -36.02 9.88 -11.24
CA GLU A 233 -36.05 11.30 -10.87
C GLU A 233 -36.51 12.19 -12.03
N LEU A 234 -35.97 11.96 -13.23
CA LEU A 234 -36.33 12.70 -14.44
C LEU A 234 -37.76 12.43 -14.92
N ALA A 235 -38.24 11.18 -14.77
CA ALA A 235 -39.64 10.87 -15.08
C ALA A 235 -40.62 11.56 -14.13
N THR A 236 -40.23 11.78 -12.86
CA THR A 236 -41.08 12.47 -11.88
C THR A 236 -41.05 14.00 -11.98
N THR A 237 -40.05 14.58 -12.65
CA THR A 237 -39.89 16.04 -12.82
C THR A 237 -40.40 16.56 -14.17
N GLY A 238 -40.80 15.67 -15.10
CA GLY A 238 -41.29 16.03 -16.42
C GLY A 238 -42.80 16.33 -16.51
N ASP A 239 -43.56 16.18 -15.43
CA ASP A 239 -45.03 16.37 -15.41
C ASP A 239 -45.47 17.69 -14.73
N ASP A 240 -44.61 18.69 -14.76
CA ASP A 240 -44.96 20.05 -14.36
C ASP A 240 -45.62 20.74 -15.57
N GLY A 241 -46.87 20.35 -15.84
CA GLY A 241 -47.69 20.83 -16.94
C GLY A 241 -47.77 22.36 -17.03
N HIS A 242 -46.84 22.97 -17.75
CA HIS A 242 -46.96 24.36 -18.18
C HIS A 242 -47.94 24.43 -19.35
N PRO A 243 -49.10 25.09 -19.21
CA PRO A 243 -50.04 25.24 -20.31
C PRO A 243 -49.40 26.07 -21.43
N HIS A 244 -49.34 25.51 -22.64
CA HIS A 244 -48.91 26.21 -23.84
C HIS A 244 -49.77 27.47 -24.05
N PRO A 245 -49.16 28.65 -24.27
CA PRO A 245 -49.90 29.86 -24.58
C PRO A 245 -50.59 29.73 -25.95
N ALA A 246 -51.90 29.99 -25.96
CA ALA A 246 -52.73 29.96 -27.17
C ALA A 246 -52.17 30.91 -28.23
N GLY A 247 -51.94 30.37 -29.43
CA GLY A 247 -51.36 31.08 -30.57
C GLY A 247 -52.18 32.30 -30.99
N THR A 248 -51.48 33.40 -31.22
CA THR A 248 -52.00 34.62 -31.84
C THR A 248 -52.21 34.40 -33.34
N VAL A 249 -53.42 34.67 -33.80
CA VAL A 249 -53.86 34.69 -35.20
C VAL A 249 -53.23 35.88 -35.93
N PRO A 250 -52.68 35.73 -37.15
CA PRO A 250 -52.21 36.86 -37.94
C PRO A 250 -53.39 37.61 -38.57
N HIS A 251 -53.37 38.93 -38.47
CA HIS A 251 -54.20 39.83 -39.27
C HIS A 251 -53.46 40.12 -40.57
N ASP A 252 -54.08 39.77 -41.69
CA ASP A 252 -53.71 40.23 -43.03
C ASP A 252 -54.22 41.67 -43.23
N ASP A 253 -53.33 42.56 -43.68
CA ASP A 253 -53.61 43.81 -44.40
C ASP A 253 -52.75 43.86 -45.67
#